data_AF-A0A2A4T9C5-F1
#
_entry.id   AF-A0A2A4T9C5-F1
#
_cell.length_a   1.000
_cell.length_b   1.000
_cell.length_c   1.000
_cell.angle_alpha   90.00
_cell.angle_beta   90.00
_cell.angle_gamma   90.00
#
_symmetry.space_group_name_H-M   'P 1'
#
loop_
_entity.id
_entity.type
_entity.pdbx_description
1 polymer ?
#
loop_
_entity_poly.entity_id
_entity_poly.type
_entity_poly.pdbx_seq_one_letter_code
_entity_poly.pdbx_strand_id
1 'polypeptide(L)'
;MVCRNNFSQIELDKIVIRYAVEYHACNQEGCYSCLMGRRHGPYWYGSFLLAGEQKKIFLGKKFKPLDIKAVIRKDLLKQKKAEEKAQKNNWVERIDTKKLRRRKAQKVTVLSPLPTFKDFERDLRVLKTALPAGELKQIYRKLIKKYHPDQYPDHPQFTRWMAEINGHYTRKLRQAI
;
A
#
# COMPACT_ATOMS: atom_id res chain seq x y z
N MET A 1 6.45 -20.99 41.85
CA MET A 1 5.37 -19.98 41.92
C MET A 1 5.16 -19.44 40.52
N VAL A 2 4.06 -19.77 39.86
CA VAL A 2 3.71 -19.25 38.53
C VAL A 2 2.29 -18.71 38.62
N CYS A 3 2.14 -17.38 38.60
CA CYS A 3 0.85 -16.72 38.59
C CYS A 3 0.21 -16.92 37.22
N ARG A 4 -0.90 -17.67 37.16
CA ARG A 4 -1.76 -17.77 35.97
C ARG A 4 -2.76 -16.63 36.02
N ASN A 5 -2.61 -15.66 35.10
CA ASN A 5 -3.62 -14.64 34.87
C ASN A 5 -4.81 -15.29 34.14
N ASN A 6 -5.92 -15.47 34.85
CA ASN A 6 -7.21 -15.82 34.27
C ASN A 6 -7.83 -14.57 33.63
N PHE A 7 -7.68 -14.43 32.32
CA PHE A 7 -8.50 -13.49 31.55
C PHE A 7 -9.79 -14.19 31.17
N SER A 8 -10.89 -13.86 31.86
CA SER A 8 -12.24 -14.22 31.43
C SER A 8 -12.63 -13.33 30.24
N GLN A 9 -12.51 -13.89 29.04
CA GLN A 9 -13.04 -13.30 27.82
C GLN A 9 -14.57 -13.38 27.90
N ILE A 10 -15.24 -12.25 28.14
CA ILE A 10 -16.71 -12.16 28.13
C ILE A 10 -17.13 -12.03 26.67
N GLU A 11 -17.64 -13.10 26.08
CA GLU A 11 -18.32 -13.04 24.79
C GLU A 11 -19.66 -12.32 24.98
N LEU A 12 -19.73 -11.08 24.46
CA LEU A 12 -20.96 -10.30 24.49
C LEU A 12 -21.87 -10.79 23.36
N ASP A 13 -22.71 -11.76 23.67
CA ASP A 13 -23.80 -12.20 22.79
C ASP A 13 -24.72 -11.02 22.47
N LYS A 14 -24.58 -10.48 21.27
CA LYS A 14 -25.54 -9.62 20.57
C LYS A 14 -26.18 -8.52 21.44
N ILE A 15 -25.49 -7.38 21.57
CA ILE A 15 -26.05 -6.17 22.17
C ILE A 15 -27.14 -5.58 21.25
N VAL A 16 -28.42 -5.75 21.60
CA VAL A 16 -29.56 -5.15 20.88
C VAL A 16 -29.99 -3.86 21.57
N ILE A 17 -29.37 -2.74 21.22
CA ILE A 17 -29.74 -1.42 21.77
C ILE A 17 -31.10 -1.00 21.21
N ARG A 18 -32.16 -1.20 22.01
CA ARG A 18 -33.47 -0.61 21.73
C ARG A 18 -33.55 0.78 22.32
N TYR A 19 -33.91 1.74 21.48
CA TYR A 19 -34.13 3.11 21.88
C TYR A 19 -35.62 3.33 22.12
N ALA A 20 -35.96 3.88 23.29
CA ALA A 20 -37.29 4.32 23.62
C ALA A 20 -37.25 5.78 24.06
N VAL A 21 -38.22 6.57 23.62
CA VAL A 21 -38.45 7.92 24.14
C VAL A 21 -39.28 7.78 25.40
N GLU A 22 -38.64 7.95 26.56
CA GLU A 22 -39.31 7.93 27.85
C GLU A 22 -39.22 9.31 28.51
N TYR A 23 -40.31 9.69 29.19
CA TYR A 23 -40.39 10.90 30.00
C TYR A 23 -40.43 10.52 31.47
N HIS A 24 -39.48 11.03 32.27
CA HIS A 24 -39.38 10.73 33.70
C HIS A 24 -39.52 11.99 34.55
N ALA A 25 -40.05 11.83 35.76
CA ALA A 25 -39.91 12.86 36.78
C ALA A 25 -38.43 12.98 37.16
N CYS A 26 -37.94 14.20 37.37
CA CYS A 26 -36.60 14.40 37.91
C CYS A 26 -36.64 14.24 39.44
N ASN A 27 -35.49 13.88 40.02
CA ASN A 27 -35.36 13.75 41.48
C ASN A 27 -35.16 15.11 42.19
N GLN A 28 -35.47 16.24 41.54
CA GLN A 28 -35.34 17.56 42.14
C GLN A 28 -36.65 17.96 42.82
N GLU A 29 -36.58 18.19 44.13
CA GLU A 29 -37.69 18.77 44.89
C GLU A 29 -38.03 20.16 44.33
N GLY A 30 -39.33 20.41 44.10
CA GLY A 30 -39.82 21.68 43.57
C GLY A 30 -39.67 21.86 42.05
N CYS A 31 -39.35 20.82 41.28
CA CYS A 31 -39.28 20.97 39.83
C CYS A 31 -40.65 21.28 39.20
N TYR A 32 -40.79 22.51 38.70
CA TYR A 32 -42.04 23.02 38.10
C TYR A 32 -42.58 22.13 36.97
N SER A 33 -41.72 21.61 36.08
CA SER A 33 -42.16 20.74 34.98
C SER A 33 -42.69 19.39 35.47
N CYS A 34 -42.19 18.88 36.59
CA CYS A 34 -42.68 17.64 37.20
C CYS A 34 -43.98 17.88 37.98
N LEU A 35 -44.08 19.00 38.70
CA LEU A 35 -45.30 19.43 39.40
C LEU A 35 -46.48 19.62 38.42
N MET A 36 -46.20 20.13 37.22
CA MET A 36 -47.18 20.30 36.15
C MET A 36 -47.47 19.00 35.35
N GLY A 37 -46.95 17.85 35.78
CA GLY A 37 -47.17 16.55 35.14
C GLY A 37 -46.48 16.34 33.78
N ARG A 38 -45.67 17.30 33.32
CA ARG A 38 -45.07 17.27 31.97
C ARG A 38 -43.87 16.32 31.85
N ARG A 39 -43.21 15.99 32.97
CA ARG A 39 -42.01 15.13 33.06
C ARG A 39 -40.86 15.64 32.14
N HIS A 40 -39.64 15.16 32.33
CA HIS A 40 -38.51 15.52 31.47
C HIS A 40 -38.24 14.43 30.44
N GLY A 41 -37.92 14.84 29.22
CA GLY A 41 -37.62 13.95 28.09
C GLY A 41 -37.45 14.75 26.80
N PRO A 42 -37.22 14.09 25.65
CA PRO A 42 -36.99 12.65 25.49
C PRO A 42 -35.60 12.24 26.01
N TYR A 43 -35.52 11.11 26.71
CA TYR A 43 -34.25 10.49 27.11
C TYR A 43 -34.00 9.21 26.35
N TRP A 44 -32.72 8.93 26.04
CA TRP A 44 -32.32 7.70 25.38
C TRP A 44 -31.89 6.66 26.42
N TYR A 45 -32.37 5.44 26.23
CA TYR A 45 -31.94 4.27 26.98
C TYR A 45 -31.43 3.21 26.02
N GLY A 46 -30.46 2.43 26.48
CA GLY A 46 -30.05 1.18 25.84
C GLY A 46 -30.48 0.01 26.72
N SER A 47 -30.93 -1.07 26.09
CA SER A 47 -31.14 -2.36 26.75
C SER A 47 -30.23 -3.40 26.13
N PHE A 48 -29.72 -4.34 26.92
CA PHE A 48 -28.94 -5.47 26.44
C PHE A 48 -29.12 -6.67 27.38
N LEU A 49 -28.86 -7.86 26.87
CA LEU A 49 -28.87 -9.10 27.66
C LEU A 49 -27.44 -9.41 28.11
N LEU A 50 -27.24 -9.67 29.40
CA LEU A 50 -25.97 -10.06 29.97
C LEU A 50 -26.22 -11.23 30.93
N ALA A 51 -25.66 -12.41 30.63
CA ALA A 51 -25.84 -13.63 31.43
C ALA A 51 -27.32 -14.01 31.67
N GLY A 52 -28.18 -13.81 30.66
CA GLY A 52 -29.62 -14.09 30.76
C GLY A 52 -30.46 -12.99 31.42
N GLU A 53 -29.83 -11.98 32.02
CA GLU A 53 -30.52 -10.84 32.62
C GLU A 53 -30.61 -9.65 31.65
N GLN A 54 -31.78 -9.01 31.56
CA GLN A 54 -31.94 -7.78 30.80
C GLN A 54 -31.46 -6.59 31.63
N LYS A 55 -30.41 -5.91 31.16
CA LYS A 55 -29.90 -4.68 31.77
C LYS A 55 -30.31 -3.47 30.94
N LYS A 56 -30.72 -2.38 31.63
CA LYS A 56 -31.07 -1.09 31.03
C LYS A 56 -30.08 -0.02 31.50
N ILE A 57 -29.55 0.76 30.56
CA ILE A 57 -28.59 1.84 30.82
C ILE A 57 -29.12 3.16 30.28
N PHE A 58 -28.97 4.23 31.05
CA PHE A 58 -29.32 5.59 30.64
C PHE A 58 -28.21 6.18 29.76
N LEU A 59 -28.58 6.64 28.55
CA LEU A 59 -27.63 7.20 27.57
C LEU A 59 -27.68 8.73 27.53
N GLY A 60 -28.72 9.35 28.12
CA GLY A 60 -28.86 10.80 28.23
C GLY A 60 -29.60 11.46 27.06
N LYS A 61 -29.81 12.79 27.16
CA LYS A 61 -30.60 13.59 26.20
C LYS A 61 -29.84 13.91 24.90
N LYS A 62 -28.51 14.04 24.98
CA LYS A 62 -27.64 14.40 23.84
C LYS A 62 -27.23 13.20 22.98
N PHE A 63 -27.53 11.98 23.43
CA PHE A 63 -27.23 10.78 22.68
C PHE A 63 -28.11 10.76 21.42
N LYS A 64 -27.49 10.95 20.26
CA LYS A 64 -28.13 10.63 18.99
C LYS A 64 -27.55 9.26 18.62
N PRO A 65 -28.38 8.23 18.40
CA PRO A 65 -27.90 7.04 17.73
C PRO A 65 -27.35 7.53 16.39
N LEU A 66 -26.05 7.75 16.31
CA LEU A 66 -25.36 7.93 15.04
C LEU A 66 -25.83 6.77 14.21
N ASP A 67 -26.51 7.09 13.09
CA ASP A 67 -27.23 6.15 12.25
C ASP A 67 -26.37 4.90 12.13
N ILE A 68 -26.69 3.86 12.93
CA ILE A 68 -25.78 2.72 13.12
C ILE A 68 -25.55 2.08 11.75
N LYS A 69 -26.55 2.19 10.88
CA LYS A 69 -26.49 1.89 9.45
C LYS A 69 -25.41 2.66 8.70
N ALA A 70 -25.19 3.95 8.97
CA ALA A 70 -24.13 4.76 8.37
C ALA A 70 -22.74 4.36 8.88
N VAL A 71 -22.59 3.99 10.16
CA VAL A 71 -21.33 3.47 10.71
C VAL A 71 -21.02 2.10 10.12
N ILE A 72 -21.98 1.18 10.14
CA ILE A 72 -21.87 -0.14 9.52
C ILE A 72 -21.59 -0.01 8.02
N ARG A 73 -22.27 0.90 7.30
CA ARG A 73 -21.97 1.16 5.88
C ARG A 73 -20.54 1.64 5.68
N LYS A 74 -20.04 2.56 6.52
CA LYS A 74 -18.66 3.07 6.40
C LYS A 74 -17.65 1.96 6.61
N ASP A 75 -17.86 1.07 7.57
CA ASP A 75 -16.96 -0.05 7.83
C ASP A 75 -17.04 -1.13 6.76
N LEU A 76 -18.24 -1.46 6.27
CA LEU A 76 -18.42 -2.32 5.09
C LEU A 76 -17.74 -1.73 3.84
N LEU A 77 -17.82 -0.40 3.64
CA LEU A 77 -17.15 0.27 2.53
C LEU A 77 -15.61 0.21 2.67
N LYS A 78 -15.10 0.33 3.91
CA LYS A 78 -13.67 0.18 4.19
C LYS A 78 -13.20 -1.25 3.94
N GLN A 79 -13.95 -2.25 4.38
CA GLN A 79 -13.65 -3.67 4.13
C GLN A 79 -13.62 -3.95 2.63
N LYS A 80 -14.65 -3.55 1.87
CA LYS A 80 -14.67 -3.69 0.40
C LYS A 80 -13.48 -3.03 -0.29
N LYS A 81 -13.11 -1.81 0.13
CA LYS A 81 -11.93 -1.11 -0.41
C LYS A 81 -10.63 -1.84 -0.08
N ALA A 82 -10.51 -2.42 1.12
CA ALA A 82 -9.35 -3.21 1.51
C ALA A 82 -9.25 -4.51 0.71
N GLU A 83 -10.36 -5.20 0.49
CA GLU A 83 -10.45 -6.40 -0.35
C GLU A 83 -10.10 -6.10 -1.81
N GLU A 84 -10.65 -5.02 -2.39
CA GLU A 84 -10.33 -4.60 -3.75
C GLU A 84 -8.83 -4.26 -3.91
N LYS A 85 -8.25 -3.61 -2.89
CA LYS A 85 -6.81 -3.30 -2.85
C LYS A 85 -5.97 -4.59 -2.73
N ALA A 86 -6.37 -5.54 -1.89
CA ALA A 86 -5.71 -6.83 -1.76
C ALA A 86 -5.77 -7.64 -3.07
N GLN A 87 -6.91 -7.61 -3.76
CA GLN A 87 -7.09 -8.29 -5.04
C GLN A 87 -6.24 -7.66 -6.16
N LYS A 88 -6.12 -6.32 -6.18
CA LYS A 88 -5.19 -5.59 -7.07
C LYS A 88 -3.73 -5.95 -6.78
N ASN A 89 -3.33 -5.99 -5.51
CA ASN A 89 -1.97 -6.36 -5.12
C ASN A 89 -1.62 -7.80 -5.54
N ASN A 90 -2.55 -8.74 -5.34
CA ASN A 90 -2.39 -10.13 -5.78
C ASN A 90 -2.20 -10.23 -7.32
N TRP A 91 -2.93 -9.42 -8.09
CA TRP A 91 -2.76 -9.34 -9.55
C TRP A 91 -1.37 -8.84 -9.96
N VAL A 92 -0.85 -7.81 -9.28
CA VAL A 92 0.49 -7.25 -9.55
C VAL A 92 1.58 -8.29 -9.25
N GLU A 93 1.49 -8.98 -8.11
CA GLU A 93 2.44 -10.04 -7.74
C GLU A 93 2.44 -11.21 -8.75
N ARG A 94 1.27 -11.59 -9.28
CA ARG A 94 1.16 -12.60 -10.34
C ARG A 94 1.77 -12.15 -11.67
N ILE A 95 1.72 -10.86 -11.99
CA ILE A 95 2.37 -10.31 -13.20
C ILE A 95 3.89 -10.29 -13.03
N ASP A 96 4.39 -9.89 -11.86
CA ASP A 96 5.83 -9.78 -11.60
C ASP A 96 6.52 -11.14 -11.54
N THR A 97 5.86 -12.13 -10.94
CA THR A 97 6.34 -13.53 -10.95
C THR A 97 6.40 -14.11 -12.37
N LYS A 98 5.43 -13.80 -13.24
CA LYS A 98 5.46 -14.17 -14.68
C LYS A 98 6.60 -13.46 -15.43
N LYS A 99 6.82 -12.16 -15.19
CA LYS A 99 7.95 -11.42 -15.78
C LYS A 99 9.31 -11.98 -15.33
N LEU A 100 9.44 -12.34 -14.05
CA LEU A 100 10.66 -12.92 -13.52
C LEU A 100 10.95 -14.30 -14.11
N ARG A 101 9.92 -15.16 -14.29
CA ARG A 101 10.05 -16.45 -14.99
C ARG A 101 10.47 -16.28 -16.46
N ARG A 102 9.89 -15.32 -17.20
CA ARG A 102 10.31 -15.00 -18.57
C ARG A 102 11.77 -14.55 -18.65
N ARG A 103 12.21 -13.70 -17.71
CA ARG A 103 13.62 -13.25 -17.63
C ARG A 103 14.58 -14.39 -17.28
N LYS A 104 14.18 -15.32 -16.40
CA LYS A 104 14.99 -16.51 -16.07
C LYS A 104 15.05 -17.50 -17.24
N ALA A 105 13.95 -17.72 -17.97
CA ALA A 105 13.93 -18.58 -19.16
C ALA A 105 14.76 -18.00 -20.33
N GLN A 106 14.81 -16.67 -20.47
CA GLN A 106 15.71 -16.01 -21.44
C GLN A 106 17.17 -15.96 -20.99
N LYS A 107 17.46 -16.27 -19.72
CA LYS A 107 18.82 -16.39 -19.17
C LYS A 107 19.31 -17.83 -19.20
N VAL A 108 18.76 -18.67 -20.09
CA VAL A 108 19.40 -19.92 -20.51
C VAL A 108 20.47 -19.53 -21.52
N THR A 109 21.67 -19.37 -20.98
CA THR A 109 23.00 -19.38 -21.58
C THR A 109 23.08 -19.78 -23.06
N VAL A 110 22.91 -18.80 -23.94
CA VAL A 110 23.81 -18.69 -25.10
C VAL A 110 24.96 -17.83 -24.58
N LEU A 111 26.15 -18.41 -24.35
CA LEU A 111 27.36 -17.61 -24.20
C LEU A 111 27.44 -16.75 -25.45
N SER A 112 27.08 -15.47 -25.32
CA SER A 112 27.14 -14.55 -26.44
C SER A 112 28.62 -14.48 -26.84
N PRO A 113 28.94 -14.65 -28.13
CA PRO A 113 30.33 -14.64 -28.57
C PRO A 113 31.01 -13.35 -28.15
N LEU A 114 32.29 -13.44 -27.78
CA LEU A 114 33.08 -12.26 -27.38
C LEU A 114 33.00 -11.19 -28.48
N PRO A 115 32.74 -9.92 -28.12
CA PRO A 115 32.69 -8.84 -29.10
C PRO A 115 34.01 -8.72 -29.87
N THR A 116 33.93 -8.67 -31.20
CA THR A 116 35.11 -8.53 -32.06
C THR A 116 35.47 -7.05 -32.26
N PHE A 117 36.67 -6.78 -32.78
CA PHE A 117 37.07 -5.41 -33.14
C PHE A 117 36.13 -4.76 -34.18
N LYS A 118 35.61 -5.55 -35.14
CA LYS A 118 34.62 -5.06 -36.12
C LYS A 118 33.31 -4.62 -35.45
N ASP A 119 32.89 -5.34 -34.41
CA ASP A 119 31.71 -4.96 -33.62
C ASP A 119 31.95 -3.65 -32.88
N PHE A 120 33.14 -3.50 -32.29
CA PHE A 120 33.55 -2.27 -31.60
C PHE A 120 33.52 -1.06 -32.54
N GLU A 121 34.13 -1.14 -33.73
CA GLU A 121 34.13 -0.04 -34.69
C GLU A 121 32.73 0.36 -35.16
N ARG A 122 31.86 -0.63 -35.40
CA ARG A 122 30.46 -0.38 -35.77
C ARG A 122 29.74 0.34 -34.64
N ASP A 123 29.88 -0.15 -33.43
CA ASP A 123 29.22 0.40 -32.25
C ASP A 123 29.73 1.82 -31.91
N LEU A 124 31.03 2.06 -32.11
CA LEU A 124 31.65 3.37 -31.93
C LEU A 124 31.16 4.38 -32.98
N ARG A 125 30.93 3.94 -34.22
CA ARG A 125 30.31 4.79 -35.26
C ARG A 125 28.91 5.24 -34.85
N VAL A 126 28.09 4.32 -34.34
CA VAL A 126 26.74 4.63 -33.85
C VAL A 126 26.78 5.66 -32.72
N LEU A 127 27.72 5.53 -31.78
CA LEU A 127 27.92 6.53 -30.71
C LEU A 127 28.32 7.90 -31.27
N LYS A 128 29.17 7.94 -32.32
CA LYS A 128 29.62 9.17 -32.96
C LYS A 128 28.50 9.90 -33.72
N THR A 129 27.52 9.17 -34.26
CA THR A 129 26.42 9.74 -35.06
C THR A 129 25.18 10.14 -34.26
N ALA A 130 25.05 9.72 -32.99
CA ALA A 130 23.88 10.02 -32.16
C ALA A 130 23.71 11.53 -31.87
N LEU A 131 22.52 12.09 -32.15
CA LEU A 131 22.23 13.54 -32.10
C LEU A 131 20.83 13.88 -31.54
N PRO A 132 20.33 13.13 -30.53
CA PRO A 132 19.92 13.85 -29.33
C PRO A 132 20.53 13.27 -28.03
N ALA A 133 20.71 14.12 -27.01
CA ALA A 133 21.35 13.75 -25.74
C ALA A 133 20.68 12.57 -25.01
N GLY A 134 19.37 12.40 -25.18
CA GLY A 134 18.63 11.25 -24.64
C GLY A 134 19.05 9.92 -25.27
N GLU A 135 19.25 9.91 -26.58
CA GLU A 135 19.67 8.72 -27.33
C GLU A 135 21.16 8.40 -27.08
N LEU A 136 21.99 9.44 -26.98
CA LEU A 136 23.41 9.30 -26.63
C LEU A 136 23.61 8.54 -25.30
N LYS A 137 22.84 8.89 -24.26
CA LYS A 137 22.87 8.19 -22.96
C LYS A 137 22.43 6.73 -23.06
N GLN A 138 21.43 6.44 -23.90
CA GLN A 138 20.95 5.07 -24.08
C GLN A 138 21.96 4.20 -24.83
N ILE A 139 22.55 4.72 -25.90
CA ILE A 139 23.60 4.03 -26.67
C ILE A 139 24.81 3.77 -25.77
N TYR A 140 25.29 4.78 -25.06
CA TYR A 140 26.42 4.64 -24.13
C TYR A 140 26.19 3.55 -23.06
N ARG A 141 24.99 3.51 -22.44
CA ARG A 141 24.64 2.45 -21.48
C ARG A 141 24.66 1.05 -22.09
N LYS A 142 24.26 0.90 -23.36
CA LYS A 142 24.35 -0.38 -24.07
C LYS A 142 25.80 -0.80 -24.29
N LEU A 143 26.67 0.16 -24.65
CA LEU A 143 28.09 -0.09 -24.87
C LEU A 143 28.83 -0.48 -23.59
N ILE A 144 28.54 0.19 -22.46
CA ILE A 144 29.08 -0.23 -21.15
C ILE A 144 28.77 -1.70 -20.88
N LYS A 145 27.51 -2.11 -21.01
CA LYS A 145 27.10 -3.50 -20.76
C LYS A 145 27.73 -4.54 -21.67
N LYS A 146 28.31 -4.11 -22.79
CA LYS A 146 28.92 -4.97 -23.81
C LYS A 146 30.44 -5.02 -23.69
N TYR A 147 31.07 -3.94 -23.25
CA TYR A 147 32.53 -3.76 -23.29
C TYR A 147 33.16 -3.42 -21.92
N HIS A 148 32.43 -3.47 -20.80
CA HIS A 148 32.99 -3.12 -19.49
C HIS A 148 34.11 -4.11 -19.10
N PRO A 149 35.29 -3.63 -18.65
CA PRO A 149 36.41 -4.50 -18.30
C PRO A 149 36.08 -5.51 -17.19
N ASP A 150 35.23 -5.15 -16.22
CA ASP A 150 34.79 -6.10 -15.16
C ASP A 150 34.08 -7.35 -15.68
N GLN A 151 33.50 -7.30 -16.90
CA GLN A 151 32.88 -8.47 -17.52
C GLN A 151 33.92 -9.40 -18.18
N TYR A 152 35.12 -8.89 -18.46
CA TYR A 152 36.17 -9.56 -19.23
C TYR A 152 37.56 -9.25 -18.65
N PRO A 153 37.86 -9.72 -17.42
CA PRO A 153 39.09 -9.38 -16.71
C PRO A 153 40.38 -9.81 -17.46
N ASP A 154 40.31 -10.90 -18.22
CA ASP A 154 41.47 -11.46 -18.95
C ASP A 154 41.73 -10.79 -20.32
N HIS A 155 40.95 -9.77 -20.68
CA HIS A 155 40.97 -9.17 -22.01
C HIS A 155 41.26 -7.66 -21.93
N PRO A 156 42.55 -7.26 -21.90
CA PRO A 156 42.96 -5.86 -21.70
C PRO A 156 42.48 -4.92 -22.81
N GLN A 157 42.15 -5.45 -23.99
CA GLN A 157 41.56 -4.69 -25.10
C GLN A 157 40.24 -4.01 -24.73
N PHE A 158 39.42 -4.60 -23.84
CA PHE A 158 38.15 -3.99 -23.43
C PHE A 158 38.36 -2.76 -22.56
N THR A 159 39.41 -2.72 -21.74
CA THR A 159 39.82 -1.51 -21.01
C THR A 159 40.10 -0.36 -21.97
N ARG A 160 40.87 -0.64 -23.04
CA ARG A 160 41.19 0.35 -24.08
C ARG A 160 39.94 0.82 -24.82
N TRP A 161 39.10 -0.11 -25.27
CA TRP A 161 37.85 0.22 -25.97
C TRP A 161 36.87 1.02 -25.09
N MET A 162 36.77 0.69 -23.80
CA MET A 162 35.92 1.40 -22.86
C MET A 162 36.43 2.83 -22.62
N ALA A 163 37.75 3.04 -22.52
CA ALA A 163 38.34 4.37 -22.44
C ALA A 163 38.01 5.24 -23.67
N GLU A 164 38.05 4.65 -24.86
CA GLU A 164 37.71 5.33 -26.12
C GLU A 164 36.21 5.70 -26.19
N ILE A 165 35.33 4.78 -25.78
CA ILE A 165 33.89 5.02 -25.65
C ILE A 165 33.61 6.17 -24.68
N ASN A 166 34.26 6.17 -23.50
CA ASN A 166 34.13 7.22 -22.49
C ASN A 166 34.56 8.59 -23.03
N GLY A 167 35.71 8.64 -23.73
CA GLY A 167 36.22 9.87 -24.33
C GLY A 167 35.24 10.47 -25.35
N HIS A 168 34.68 9.63 -26.22
CA HIS A 168 33.69 10.07 -27.21
C HIS A 168 32.37 10.53 -26.58
N TYR A 169 31.86 9.77 -25.60
CA TYR A 169 30.64 10.12 -24.89
C TYR A 169 30.76 11.46 -24.16
N THR A 170 31.84 11.68 -23.39
CA THR A 170 32.06 12.94 -22.67
C THR A 170 32.17 14.13 -23.62
N ARG A 171 32.87 13.96 -24.76
CA ARG A 171 32.98 15.03 -25.78
C ARG A 171 31.62 15.39 -26.38
N LYS A 172 30.82 14.38 -26.75
CA LYS A 172 29.48 14.57 -27.30
C LYS A 172 28.51 15.17 -26.30
N LEU A 173 28.60 14.75 -25.03
CA LEU A 173 27.77 15.28 -23.95
C LEU A 173 28.03 16.79 -23.76
N ARG A 174 29.29 17.22 -23.85
CA ARG A 174 29.66 18.65 -23.79
C ARG A 174 29.16 19.46 -24.99
N GLN A 175 29.01 18.85 -26.16
CA GLN A 175 28.49 19.53 -27.37
C GLN A 175 26.96 19.62 -27.40
N ALA A 176 26.28 18.84 -26.56
CA ALA A 176 24.82 18.74 -26.53
C ALA A 176 24.18 19.52 -25.37
N ILE A 177 24.99 20.20 -24.56
CA ILE A 177 24.60 21.14 -23.50
C ILE A 177 24.88 22.54 -24.03
#